data_AF-A0A496QMI2-F1
#
_entry.id   AF-A0A496QMI2-F1
#
_cell.length_a   1.000
_cell.length_b   1.000
_cell.length_c   1.000
_cell.angle_alpha   90.00
_cell.angle_beta   90.00
_cell.angle_gamma   90.00
#
_symmetry.space_group_name_H-M   'P 1'
#
loop_
_entity.id
_entity.type
_entity.pdbx_description
1 polymer ?
#
loop_
_entity_poly.entity_id
_entity_poly.type
_entity_poly.pdbx_seq_one_letter_code
_entity_poly.pdbx_strand_id
1 'polypeptide(L)'
;MFAGFRLDASDHFSYQSIVEETGNQFISVGLQGKYIEIARENSCNVLQEGEEVYLVIKPEAVRIGKDSYGFKGKILTNFFLGSTMEYEIEFENTLVKAICPNPSGTNVSLPPGKETFISFQKEYFYILKREREKHLQIASEFIYRERSISPVKIAG
;
A
#
# COMPACT_ATOMS: atom_id res chain seq x y z
N MET A 1 -16.37 23.71 -18.39
CA MET A 1 -14.91 23.51 -18.21
C MET A 1 -14.74 22.51 -17.09
N PHE A 2 -14.60 21.23 -17.42
CA PHE A 2 -14.36 20.18 -16.42
C PHE A 2 -12.86 19.89 -16.43
N ALA A 3 -12.18 20.23 -15.34
CA ALA A 3 -10.82 19.76 -15.12
C ALA A 3 -10.90 18.26 -14.85
N GLY A 4 -10.63 17.46 -15.88
CA GLY A 4 -10.42 16.03 -15.73
C GLY A 4 -9.15 15.82 -14.93
N PHE A 5 -9.30 15.45 -13.65
CA PHE A 5 -8.19 14.89 -12.90
C PHE A 5 -7.94 13.49 -13.41
N ARG A 6 -6.80 13.34 -14.09
CA ARG A 6 -6.23 12.07 -14.47
C ARG A 6 -5.68 11.45 -13.18
N LEU A 7 -6.35 10.44 -12.62
CA LEU A 7 -5.72 9.57 -11.63
C LEU A 7 -4.59 8.84 -12.36
N ASP A 8 -3.34 9.30 -12.21
CA ASP A 8 -2.19 8.54 -12.70
C ASP A 8 -2.10 7.24 -11.91
N ALA A 9 -2.12 6.14 -12.65
CA ALA A 9 -2.45 4.80 -12.17
C ALA A 9 -1.33 4.08 -11.39
N SER A 10 -0.55 4.78 -10.58
CA SER A 10 0.33 4.13 -9.59
C SER A 10 0.63 5.02 -8.40
N ASP A 11 -0.38 5.40 -7.62
CA ASP A 11 -0.19 6.01 -6.29
C ASP A 11 0.35 5.00 -5.24
N HIS A 12 0.98 3.92 -5.68
CA HIS A 12 1.61 2.96 -4.77
C HIS A 12 2.93 3.54 -4.27
N PHE A 13 3.25 3.26 -3.01
CA PHE A 13 4.58 3.54 -2.49
C PHE A 13 5.36 2.24 -2.35
N SER A 14 6.67 2.32 -2.60
CA SER A 14 7.59 1.19 -2.51
C SER A 14 8.49 1.36 -1.31
N TYR A 15 8.57 0.33 -0.46
CA TYR A 15 9.50 0.28 0.66
C TYR A 15 10.59 -0.77 0.38
N GLN A 16 11.86 -0.40 0.56
CA GLN A 16 12.97 -1.34 0.44
C GLN A 16 13.05 -2.23 1.68
N SER A 17 13.14 -3.54 1.48
CA SER A 17 13.22 -4.50 2.57
C SER A 17 14.06 -5.71 2.17
N ILE A 18 14.27 -6.61 3.13
CA ILE A 18 14.95 -7.90 2.96
C ILE A 18 13.97 -8.98 3.39
N VAL A 19 14.00 -10.12 2.69
CA VAL A 19 13.27 -11.31 3.08
C VAL A 19 13.93 -11.92 4.31
N GLU A 20 13.19 -12.01 5.40
CA GLU A 20 13.69 -12.47 6.70
C GLU A 20 13.42 -13.97 6.89
N GLU A 21 12.25 -14.43 6.48
CA GLU A 21 11.84 -15.84 6.58
C GLU A 21 10.97 -16.21 5.39
N THR A 22 11.13 -17.43 4.88
CA THR A 22 10.22 -17.99 3.86
C THR A 22 9.49 -19.23 4.36
N GLY A 23 8.18 -19.12 4.55
CA GLY A 23 7.30 -20.23 4.84
C GLY A 23 6.67 -20.83 3.58
N ASN A 24 5.96 -21.96 3.75
CA ASN A 24 5.24 -22.59 2.63
C ASN A 24 4.14 -21.68 2.04
N GLN A 25 3.50 -20.86 2.88
CA GLN A 25 2.36 -20.00 2.48
C GLN A 25 2.61 -18.50 2.67
N PHE A 26 3.73 -18.12 3.28
CA PHE A 26 4.03 -16.72 3.58
C PHE A 26 5.50 -16.40 3.33
N ILE A 27 5.76 -15.11 3.17
CA ILE A 27 7.09 -14.51 3.14
C ILE A 27 7.09 -13.41 4.20
N SER A 28 8.03 -13.48 5.13
CA SER A 28 8.23 -12.47 6.17
C SER A 28 9.25 -11.45 5.72
N VAL A 29 8.93 -10.18 5.88
CA VAL A 29 9.78 -9.04 5.49
C VAL A 29 9.81 -8.00 6.60
N GLY A 30 10.92 -7.29 6.72
CA GLY A 30 11.04 -6.17 7.65
C GLY A 30 10.23 -4.95 7.19
N LEU A 31 9.48 -4.34 8.10
CA LEU A 31 8.94 -2.98 7.96
C LEU A 31 9.12 -2.25 9.29
N GLN A 32 10.03 -1.27 9.31
CA GLN A 32 10.31 -0.43 10.49
C GLN A 32 10.54 -1.19 11.81
N GLY A 33 11.45 -2.16 11.78
CA GLY A 33 11.78 -2.95 12.97
C GLY A 33 10.68 -3.91 13.43
N LYS A 34 9.59 -4.02 12.67
CA LYS A 34 8.61 -5.10 12.78
C LYS A 34 8.71 -6.04 11.58
N TYR A 35 8.15 -7.22 11.73
CA TYR A 35 8.03 -8.18 10.63
C TYR A 35 6.58 -8.23 10.16
N ILE A 36 6.40 -8.30 8.84
CA ILE A 36 5.09 -8.48 8.22
C ILE A 36 5.13 -9.76 7.40
N GLU A 37 4.19 -10.64 7.72
CA GLU A 37 3.91 -11.83 6.93
C GLU A 37 2.98 -11.46 5.77
N ILE A 38 3.45 -11.71 4.55
CA ILE A 38 2.71 -11.49 3.32
C ILE A 38 2.48 -12.85 2.67
N ALA A 39 1.29 -13.07 2.15
CA ALA A 39 0.94 -14.33 1.49
C ALA A 39 1.83 -14.57 0.27
N ARG A 40 2.28 -15.80 0.06
CA ARG A 40 3.29 -16.12 -0.97
C ARG A 40 2.77 -15.85 -2.39
N GLU A 41 1.47 -15.97 -2.61
CA GLU A 41 0.78 -15.62 -3.85
C GLU A 41 0.90 -14.13 -4.22
N ASN A 42 1.22 -13.26 -3.27
CA ASN A 42 1.45 -11.84 -3.49
C ASN A 42 2.91 -11.53 -3.89
N SER A 43 3.74 -12.55 -4.13
CA SER A 43 5.08 -12.40 -4.69
C SER A 43 5.11 -12.81 -6.16
N CYS A 44 5.78 -12.00 -6.98
CA CYS A 44 5.96 -12.32 -8.40
C CYS A 44 7.09 -13.33 -8.66
N ASN A 45 7.94 -13.60 -7.67
CA ASN A 45 9.14 -14.41 -7.81
C ASN A 45 9.25 -15.44 -6.69
N VAL A 46 9.95 -16.54 -6.96
CA VAL A 46 10.42 -17.40 -5.88
C VAL A 46 11.51 -16.63 -5.13
N LEU A 47 11.21 -16.25 -3.90
CA LEU A 47 12.14 -15.55 -3.02
C LEU A 47 12.79 -16.51 -2.04
N GLN A 48 14.00 -16.13 -1.61
CA GLN A 48 14.78 -16.80 -0.57
C GLN A 48 15.09 -15.81 0.55
N GLU A 49 15.38 -16.34 1.73
CA GLU A 49 15.86 -15.55 2.86
C GLU A 49 17.14 -14.78 2.49
N GLY A 50 17.24 -13.54 2.94
CA GLY A 50 18.32 -12.61 2.62
C GLY A 50 18.17 -11.88 1.29
N GLU A 51 17.17 -12.18 0.45
CA GLU A 51 16.98 -11.45 -0.81
C GLU A 51 16.43 -10.03 -0.59
N GLU A 52 16.99 -9.05 -1.31
CA GLU A 52 16.47 -7.68 -1.32
C GLU A 52 15.19 -7.59 -2.17
N VAL A 53 14.20 -6.88 -1.63
CA VAL A 53 12.88 -6.74 -2.25
C VAL A 53 12.34 -5.32 -2.12
N TYR A 54 11.36 -5.00 -2.96
CA TYR A 54 10.45 -3.89 -2.75
C TYR A 54 9.09 -4.39 -2.29
N LEU A 55 8.59 -3.78 -1.23
CA LEU A 55 7.21 -3.90 -0.81
C LEU A 55 6.41 -2.80 -1.50
N VAL A 56 5.55 -3.19 -2.44
CA VAL A 56 4.64 -2.28 -3.12
C VAL A 56 3.33 -2.28 -2.34
N ILE A 57 2.99 -1.11 -1.81
CA ILE A 57 1.83 -0.95 -0.93
C ILE A 57 0.87 0.03 -1.58
N LYS A 58 -0.36 -0.44 -1.79
CA LYS A 58 -1.45 0.38 -2.33
C LYS A 58 -1.94 1.38 -1.27
N PRO A 59 -2.32 2.63 -1.61
CA PRO A 59 -2.86 3.58 -0.63
C PRO A 59 -4.06 3.05 0.16
N GLU A 60 -4.90 2.23 -0.46
CA GLU A 60 -6.07 1.62 0.16
C GLU A 60 -5.70 0.58 1.22
N ALA A 61 -4.46 0.08 1.19
CA ALA A 61 -3.92 -0.83 2.20
C ALA A 61 -3.67 -0.13 3.54
N VAL A 62 -3.52 1.20 3.52
CA VAL A 62 -3.18 1.99 4.70
C VAL A 62 -4.46 2.33 5.45
N ARG A 63 -4.53 1.92 6.71
CA ARG A 63 -5.60 2.26 7.64
C ARG A 63 -5.06 3.26 8.64
N ILE A 64 -5.81 4.31 8.86
CA ILE A 64 -5.48 5.35 9.83
C ILE A 64 -6.38 5.15 11.04
N GLY A 65 -5.77 4.96 12.20
CA GLY A 65 -6.45 4.73 13.46
C GLY A 65 -6.11 5.78 14.49
N LYS A 66 -7.04 6.00 15.42
CA LYS A 66 -6.76 6.72 16.67
C LYS A 66 -6.12 5.81 17.72
N ASP A 67 -6.32 4.51 17.57
CA ASP A 67 -5.83 3.50 18.51
C ASP A 67 -4.32 3.35 18.39
N SER A 68 -3.64 3.12 19.51
CA SER A 68 -2.19 3.03 19.63
C SER A 68 -1.56 1.76 19.03
N TYR A 69 -2.30 1.07 18.17
CA TYR A 69 -1.87 -0.16 17.53
C TYR A 69 -1.41 0.11 16.10
N GLY A 70 -0.17 -0.26 15.78
CA GLY A 70 0.41 -0.06 14.45
C GLY A 70 1.73 0.70 14.50
N PHE A 71 1.99 1.48 13.46
CA PHE A 71 3.17 2.33 13.32
C PHE A 71 2.78 3.80 13.51
N LYS A 72 3.73 4.63 13.94
CA LYS A 72 3.47 6.06 14.11
C LYS A 72 3.68 6.78 12.78
N GLY A 73 2.83 7.74 12.49
CA GLY A 73 2.99 8.67 11.37
C GLY A 73 2.47 10.05 11.72
N LYS A 74 2.74 11.03 10.87
CA LYS A 74 2.24 12.40 11.01
C LYS A 74 1.44 12.80 9.79
N ILE A 75 0.22 13.26 10.01
CA ILE A 75 -0.63 13.73 8.92
C ILE A 75 -0.07 15.07 8.42
N LEU A 76 0.30 15.12 7.16
CA LEU A 76 0.76 16.34 6.50
C LEU A 76 -0.41 17.10 5.91
N THR A 77 -1.28 16.40 5.17
CA THR A 77 -2.47 16.97 4.52
C THR A 77 -3.59 15.94 4.50
N ASN A 78 -4.82 16.40 4.26
CA ASN A 78 -5.95 15.54 3.95
C ASN A 78 -6.84 16.19 2.89
N PHE A 79 -7.50 15.35 2.09
CA PHE A 79 -8.37 15.78 1.00
C PHE A 79 -9.68 15.00 1.05
N PHE A 80 -10.80 15.72 0.99
CA PHE A 80 -12.12 15.13 0.91
C PHE A 80 -12.53 14.98 -0.56
N LEU A 81 -12.74 13.74 -1.01
CA LEU A 81 -13.10 13.42 -2.39
C LEU A 81 -14.52 12.84 -2.50
N GLY A 82 -15.43 13.27 -1.62
CA GLY A 82 -16.83 12.83 -1.62
C GLY A 82 -17.05 11.56 -0.81
N SER A 83 -16.85 10.39 -1.41
CA SER A 83 -17.03 9.10 -0.71
C SER A 83 -15.76 8.61 -0.01
N THR A 84 -14.64 9.29 -0.21
CA THR A 84 -13.33 8.92 0.35
C THR A 84 -12.64 10.14 0.95
N MET A 85 -11.73 9.85 1.86
CA MET A 85 -10.75 10.79 2.41
C MET A 85 -9.37 10.28 2.02
N GLU A 86 -8.58 11.14 1.39
CA GLU A 86 -7.16 10.89 1.15
C GLU A 86 -6.33 11.59 2.22
N TYR A 87 -5.28 10.94 2.68
CA TYR A 87 -4.33 11.50 3.61
C TYR A 87 -2.92 11.34 3.07
N GLU A 88 -2.13 12.39 3.22
CA GLU A 88 -0.69 12.32 3.07
C GLU A 88 -0.07 12.23 4.47
N ILE A 89 0.72 11.19 4.69
CA ILE A 89 1.27 10.84 6.00
C ILE A 89 2.78 10.76 5.86
N GLU A 90 3.49 11.52 6.68
CA GLU A 90 4.91 11.34 6.88
C GLU A 90 5.16 10.11 7.76
N PHE A 91 5.96 9.20 7.25
CA PHE A 91 6.23 7.90 7.82
C PHE A 91 7.71 7.53 7.64
N GLU A 92 8.52 7.62 8.70
CA GLU A 92 9.99 7.44 8.65
C GLU A 92 10.63 8.16 7.44
N ASN A 93 10.38 9.47 7.33
CA ASN A 93 10.86 10.34 6.25
C ASN A 93 10.38 9.95 4.84
N THR A 94 9.42 9.03 4.73
CA THR A 94 8.75 8.65 3.48
C THR A 94 7.34 9.22 3.47
N LEU A 95 6.88 9.67 2.30
CA LEU A 95 5.50 10.07 2.10
C LEU A 95 4.64 8.85 1.80
N VAL A 96 3.64 8.58 2.63
CA VAL A 96 2.65 7.52 2.46
C VAL A 96 1.30 8.16 2.16
N LYS A 97 0.65 7.70 1.09
CA LYS A 97 -0.74 8.04 0.80
C LYS A 97 -1.66 6.99 1.40
N ALA A 98 -2.77 7.42 1.98
CA ALA A 98 -3.81 6.55 2.50
C ALA A 98 -5.17 6.98 1.93
N ILE A 99 -5.89 6.02 1.32
CA ILE A 99 -7.24 6.25 0.82
C ILE A 99 -8.20 5.49 1.73
N CYS A 100 -8.97 6.24 2.50
CA CYS A 100 -9.96 5.69 3.43
C CYS A 100 -11.38 5.96 2.90
N PRO A 101 -12.31 4.99 3.00
CA PRO A 101 -13.73 5.28 2.85
C PRO A 101 -14.11 6.38 3.84
N ASN A 102 -14.97 7.32 3.41
CA ASN A 102 -15.58 8.27 4.32
C ASN A 102 -16.87 7.64 4.87
N PRO A 103 -16.87 7.02 6.07
CA PRO A 103 -18.13 6.56 6.66
C PRO A 103 -18.94 7.80 6.98
N SER A 104 -20.12 7.88 6.38
CA SER A 104 -21.07 9.00 6.36
C SER A 104 -21.59 9.45 7.74
N GLY A 105 -20.72 9.74 8.72
CA GLY A 105 -21.15 10.36 9.98
C GLY A 105 -20.33 10.15 11.25
N THR A 106 -19.24 9.38 11.31
CA THR A 106 -18.65 9.01 12.62
C THR A 106 -17.13 9.08 12.77
N ASN A 107 -16.36 9.12 11.69
CA ASN A 107 -14.91 9.31 11.79
C ASN A 107 -14.54 10.75 11.48
N VAL A 108 -14.30 11.52 12.54
CA VAL A 108 -13.72 12.87 12.48
C VAL A 108 -12.43 12.79 11.67
N SER A 109 -12.43 13.44 10.49
CA SER A 109 -11.24 13.65 9.68
C SER A 109 -10.08 14.08 10.57
N LEU A 110 -8.96 13.38 10.48
CA LEU A 110 -7.81 13.68 11.32
C LEU A 110 -7.06 14.88 10.74
N PRO A 111 -6.91 15.98 11.50
CA PRO A 111 -6.38 17.22 10.94
C PRO A 111 -4.87 17.15 10.66
N PRO A 112 -4.38 17.95 9.70
CA PRO A 112 -2.95 18.15 9.47
C PRO A 112 -2.17 18.49 10.74
N GLY A 113 -0.91 18.06 10.77
CA GLY A 113 0.03 18.31 11.86
C GLY A 113 -0.14 17.40 13.08
N LYS A 114 -1.13 16.49 13.09
CA LYS A 114 -1.32 15.53 14.17
C LYS A 114 -0.53 14.24 13.94
N GLU A 115 0.00 13.72 15.03
CA GLU A 115 0.46 12.33 15.09
C GLU A 115 -0.76 11.40 14.98
N THR A 116 -0.56 10.27 14.31
CA THR A 116 -1.56 9.23 14.12
C THR A 116 -0.89 7.86 14.15
N PHE A 117 -1.70 6.82 14.32
CA PHE A 117 -1.26 5.45 14.10
C PHE A 117 -1.73 4.98 12.73
N ILE A 118 -0.83 4.29 12.03
CA ILE A 118 -1.12 3.64 10.76
C ILE A 118 -0.97 2.14 10.90
N SER A 119 -1.88 1.39 10.29
CA SER A 119 -1.77 -0.05 10.12
C SER A 119 -1.96 -0.42 8.66
N PHE A 120 -1.50 -1.60 8.31
CA PHE A 120 -1.42 -2.06 6.94
C PHE A 120 -2.25 -3.33 6.75
N GLN A 121 -3.11 -3.32 5.75
CA GLN A 121 -3.82 -4.50 5.27
C GLN A 121 -2.88 -5.28 4.36
N LYS A 122 -2.26 -6.32 4.91
CA LYS A 122 -1.22 -7.14 4.27
C LYS A 122 -1.69 -7.84 3.00
N GLU A 123 -3.00 -8.00 2.81
CA GLU A 123 -3.60 -8.56 1.60
C GLU A 123 -3.35 -7.68 0.36
N TYR A 124 -3.07 -6.40 0.56
CA TYR A 124 -2.79 -5.42 -0.50
C TYR A 124 -1.30 -5.15 -0.71
N PHE A 125 -0.44 -5.96 -0.08
CA PHE A 125 1.01 -5.88 -0.26
C PHE A 125 1.40 -6.75 -1.43
N TYR A 126 2.34 -6.26 -2.24
CA TYR A 126 3.00 -7.07 -3.26
C TYR A 126 4.51 -7.02 -3.03
N ILE A 127 5.17 -8.17 -3.21
CA ILE A 127 6.62 -8.26 -3.10
C ILE A 127 7.22 -8.38 -4.50
N LEU A 128 8.10 -7.44 -4.83
CA LEU A 128 8.89 -7.45 -6.05
C LEU A 128 10.36 -7.69 -5.72
N LYS A 129 10.98 -8.65 -6.39
CA LYS A 129 12.42 -8.87 -6.26
C LYS A 129 13.19 -7.63 -6.72
N ARG A 130 14.20 -7.21 -5.95
CA ARG A 130 15.07 -6.09 -6.34
C ARG A 130 16.14 -6.57 -7.32
N GLU A 131 15.80 -6.65 -8.61
CA GLU A 131 16.80 -6.81 -9.69
C GLU A 131 17.43 -5.47 -10.06
N ARG A 132 18.76 -5.35 -9.96
CA ARG A 132 19.53 -4.08 -9.99
C ARG A 132 19.22 -3.02 -11.06
N GLU A 133 18.40 -3.24 -12.10
CA GLU A 133 18.25 -2.30 -13.23
C GLU A 133 16.85 -2.12 -13.88
N LYS A 134 15.71 -2.62 -13.34
CA LYS A 134 14.40 -2.52 -14.07
C LYS A 134 13.13 -2.21 -13.23
N HIS A 135 13.23 -1.39 -12.19
CA HIS A 135 12.19 -1.33 -11.15
C HIS A 135 10.86 -0.63 -11.51
N LEU A 136 10.83 0.37 -12.39
CA LEU A 136 9.58 1.11 -12.66
C LEU A 136 8.66 0.44 -13.69
N GLN A 137 9.19 -0.40 -14.58
CA GLN A 137 8.40 -0.95 -15.69
C GLN A 137 7.59 -2.18 -15.26
N ILE A 138 8.13 -2.97 -14.32
CA ILE A 138 7.48 -4.19 -13.82
C ILE A 138 6.29 -3.87 -12.92
N ALA A 139 6.40 -2.87 -12.04
CA ALA A 139 5.26 -2.51 -11.18
C ALA A 139 4.03 -2.10 -12.01
N SER A 140 4.22 -1.28 -13.06
CA SER A 140 3.12 -0.85 -13.92
C SER A 140 2.49 -2.00 -14.72
N GLU A 141 3.29 -2.85 -15.38
CA GLU A 141 2.76 -3.97 -16.19
C GLU A 141 1.91 -4.98 -15.39
N PHE A 142 2.24 -5.21 -14.12
CA PHE A 142 1.52 -6.17 -13.28
C PHE A 142 0.20 -5.62 -12.72
N ILE A 143 0.17 -4.33 -12.36
CA ILE A 143 -1.07 -3.66 -11.94
C ILE A 143 -2.11 -3.65 -13.07
N TYR A 144 -1.67 -3.51 -14.32
CA TYR A 144 -2.55 -3.59 -15.48
C TYR A 144 -3.10 -5.01 -15.74
N ARG A 145 -2.35 -6.06 -15.38
CA ARG A 145 -2.76 -7.44 -15.62
C ARG A 145 -3.92 -7.89 -14.72
N GLU A 146 -3.98 -7.45 -13.46
CA GLU A 146 -5.12 -7.72 -12.56
C GLU A 146 -6.43 -7.08 -13.05
N ARG A 147 -6.37 -5.90 -13.68
CA ARG A 147 -7.56 -5.24 -14.27
C ARG A 147 -8.14 -5.99 -15.47
N SER A 148 -7.37 -6.90 -16.07
CA SER A 148 -7.76 -7.63 -17.29
C SER A 148 -8.50 -8.95 -17.00
N ILE A 149 -8.64 -9.34 -15.72
CA ILE A 149 -9.28 -10.60 -15.31
C ILE A 149 -10.50 -10.28 -14.45
N SER A 150 -11.44 -9.51 -15.01
CA SER A 150 -12.84 -9.56 -14.58
C SER A 150 -13.63 -10.21 -15.71
N PRO A 151 -14.07 -11.48 -15.59
CA PRO A 151 -14.98 -12.03 -16.58
C PRO A 151 -16.29 -11.26 -16.46
N VAL A 152 -16.61 -10.45 -17.47
CA VAL A 152 -17.97 -9.96 -17.70
C VAL A 152 -18.82 -11.21 -17.89
N LYS A 153 -19.55 -11.62 -16.84
CA LYS A 153 -20.69 -12.52 -17.00
C LYS A 153 -21.76 -11.73 -17.75
N ILE A 154 -21.78 -11.89 -19.07
CA ILE A 154 -22.92 -11.50 -19.88
C ILE A 154 -24.01 -12.53 -19.54
N ALA A 155 -24.95 -12.14 -18.69
CA ALA A 155 -26.17 -12.91 -18.48
C ALA A 155 -26.99 -12.83 -19.78
N GLY A 156 -27.31 -14.00 -20.34
CA GLY A 156 -28.28 -14.16 -21.43
C GLY A 156 -29.70 -14.15 -20.92
#